data_AF-A0A1Q7MPJ9-F1
#
_entry.id   AF-A0A1Q7MPJ9-F1
#
_cell.length_a   1.000
_cell.length_b   1.000
_cell.length_c   1.000
_cell.angle_alpha   90.00
_cell.angle_beta   90.00
_cell.angle_gamma   90.00
#
_symmetry.space_group_name_H-M   'P 1'
#
loop_
_entity.id
_entity.type
_entity.pdbx_description
1 polymer ?
#
loop_
_entity_poly.entity_id
_entity_poly.type
_entity_poly.pdbx_seq_one_letter_code
_entity_poly.pdbx_strand_id
1 'polypeptide(L)'
;MRRNGVKYVAIEEGMTLGFEAQHALRDLLRTKQFRLLGEFPVETNDPDFAGHRLLLYENLQAVPPTAEVYRVKMMTLDEDITVPMSTMVDGASSSRSGNR
;
A
#
# COMPACT_ATOMS: atom_id res chain seq x y z
N MET A 1 8.45 -2.95 5.64
CA MET A 1 8.08 -3.42 4.28
C MET A 1 8.65 -4.80 3.93
N ARG A 2 9.97 -5.04 4.04
CA ARG A 2 10.59 -6.34 3.68
C ARG A 2 9.95 -7.57 4.34
N ARG A 3 9.68 -7.54 5.66
CA ARG A 3 9.07 -8.70 6.37
C ARG A 3 7.63 -9.01 5.95
N ASN A 4 6.92 -8.02 5.37
CA ASN A 4 5.54 -8.15 4.94
C ASN A 4 5.43 -8.46 3.43
N GLY A 5 6.56 -8.62 2.74
CA GLY A 5 6.59 -8.97 1.31
C GLY A 5 5.99 -7.93 0.36
N VAL A 6 5.98 -6.65 0.74
CA VAL A 6 5.42 -5.57 -0.10
C VAL A 6 6.23 -5.45 -1.40
N LYS A 7 5.60 -5.84 -2.52
CA LYS A 7 6.19 -5.79 -3.86
C LYS A 7 5.89 -4.49 -4.60
N TYR A 8 4.66 -4.00 -4.49
CA TYR A 8 4.22 -2.78 -5.16
C TYR A 8 3.70 -1.77 -4.13
N VAL A 9 3.95 -0.49 -4.40
CA VAL A 9 3.45 0.63 -3.60
C VAL A 9 2.81 1.62 -4.55
N ALA A 10 1.53 1.92 -4.32
CA ALA A 10 0.84 3.00 -5.02
C ALA A 10 0.70 4.18 -4.06
N ILE A 11 1.03 5.38 -4.53
CA ILE A 11 0.80 6.62 -3.79
C ILE A 11 0.10 7.62 -4.72
N GLU A 12 -0.69 8.49 -4.13
CA GLU A 12 -1.24 9.64 -4.83
C GLU A 12 -0.22 10.79 -4.84
N GLU A 13 -0.18 11.59 -5.88
CA GLU A 13 0.60 12.81 -6.04
C GLU A 13 -0.38 13.95 -6.31
N GLY A 14 -0.18 15.09 -5.65
CA GLY A 14 -1.12 16.23 -5.67
C GLY A 14 -1.83 16.45 -4.32
N MET A 15 -1.88 15.44 -3.46
CA MET A 15 -2.50 15.56 -2.14
C MET A 15 -1.65 16.36 -1.13
N THR A 16 -2.31 17.16 -0.29
CA THR A 16 -1.69 17.76 0.91
C THR A 16 -1.33 16.65 1.90
N LEU A 17 -0.08 16.65 2.37
CA LEU A 17 0.40 15.69 3.36
C LEU A 17 0.12 16.22 4.76
N GLY A 18 -0.60 15.45 5.56
CA GLY A 18 -0.97 15.81 6.93
C GLY A 18 -0.11 15.13 8.00
N PHE A 19 0.75 14.17 7.60
CA PHE A 19 1.50 13.33 8.54
C PHE A 19 2.94 13.11 8.09
N GLU A 20 3.89 13.20 9.05
CA GLU A 20 5.33 12.94 8.83
C GLU A 20 5.61 11.56 8.20
N ALA A 21 4.83 10.55 8.55
CA ALA A 21 4.97 9.21 7.96
C ALA A 21 4.76 9.20 6.43
N GLN A 22 3.94 10.12 5.91
CA GLN A 22 3.72 10.26 4.46
C GLN A 22 4.95 10.87 3.77
N HIS A 23 5.60 11.85 4.42
CA HIS A 23 6.86 12.42 3.93
C HIS A 23 7.97 11.36 3.90
N ALA A 24 8.16 10.65 5.03
CA ALA A 24 9.16 9.59 5.13
C ALA A 24 8.96 8.47 4.10
N LEU A 25 7.70 8.10 3.80
CA LEU A 25 7.39 7.14 2.75
C LEU A 25 7.83 7.65 1.37
N ARG A 26 7.53 8.91 1.04
CA ARG A 26 7.92 9.49 -0.27
C ARG A 26 9.43 9.56 -0.44
N ASP A 27 10.16 9.92 0.61
CA ASP A 27 11.62 9.93 0.58
C ASP A 27 12.20 8.53 0.38
N LEU A 28 11.61 7.52 1.03
CA LEU A 28 11.98 6.12 0.83
C LEU A 28 11.75 5.66 -0.63
N LEU A 29 10.63 6.04 -1.24
CA LEU A 29 10.31 5.66 -2.62
C LEU A 29 11.24 6.29 -3.67
N ARG A 30 11.98 7.35 -3.31
CA ARG A 30 13.00 7.97 -4.17
C ARG A 30 14.36 7.27 -4.09
N THR A 31 14.54 6.31 -3.17
CA THR A 31 15.79 5.55 -3.05
C THR A 31 15.92 4.50 -4.15
N LYS A 32 17.14 3.97 -4.36
CA LYS A 32 17.42 2.88 -5.33
C LYS A 32 16.69 1.56 -5.02
N GLN A 33 16.06 1.44 -3.86
CA GLN A 33 15.25 0.27 -3.53
C GLN A 33 13.98 0.20 -4.39
N PHE A 34 13.48 1.34 -4.86
CA PHE A 34 12.24 1.43 -5.59
C PHE A 34 12.46 1.91 -7.02
N ARG A 35 11.62 1.39 -7.92
CA ARG A 35 11.55 1.81 -9.32
C ARG A 35 10.14 2.29 -9.61
N LEU A 36 10.00 3.52 -10.09
CA LEU A 36 8.73 4.00 -10.64
C LEU A 36 8.37 3.17 -11.87
N LEU A 37 7.22 2.51 -11.84
CA LEU A 37 6.69 1.71 -12.94
C LEU A 37 5.74 2.51 -13.84
N GLY A 38 5.02 3.48 -13.29
CA GLY A 38 4.07 4.26 -14.05
C GLY A 38 3.40 5.35 -13.25
N GLU A 39 2.78 6.27 -13.98
CA GLU A 39 2.04 7.41 -13.48
C GLU A 39 0.68 7.42 -14.17
N PHE A 40 -0.39 7.49 -13.40
CA PHE A 40 -1.77 7.40 -13.90
C PHE A 40 -2.53 8.64 -13.46
N PRO A 41 -3.14 9.41 -14.36
CA PRO A 41 -3.98 10.53 -13.94
C PRO A 41 -5.19 10.03 -13.16
N VAL A 42 -5.60 10.76 -12.12
CA VAL A 42 -6.87 10.51 -11.43
C VAL A 42 -7.97 11.21 -12.22
N GLU A 43 -8.83 10.42 -12.87
CA GLU A 43 -10.01 10.93 -13.55
C GLU A 43 -11.18 11.03 -12.57
N THR A 44 -11.65 12.24 -12.32
CA THR A 44 -12.66 12.51 -11.30
C THR A 44 -13.45 13.77 -11.65
N ASN A 45 -14.69 13.82 -11.17
CA ASN A 45 -15.55 15.00 -11.23
C ASN A 45 -15.38 15.91 -10.00
N ASP A 46 -14.56 15.52 -9.04
CA ASP A 46 -14.25 16.28 -7.84
C ASP A 46 -13.10 17.29 -8.13
N PRO A 47 -13.33 18.61 -8.03
CA PRO A 47 -12.31 19.60 -8.29
C PRO A 47 -11.13 19.53 -7.31
N ASP A 48 -11.32 19.00 -6.11
CA ASP A 48 -10.25 18.90 -5.10
C ASP A 48 -9.16 17.89 -5.48
N PHE A 49 -9.47 17.01 -6.45
CA PHE A 49 -8.55 16.00 -6.98
C PHE A 49 -8.11 16.32 -8.42
N ALA A 50 -8.45 17.51 -8.93
CA ALA A 50 -8.08 17.92 -10.28
C ALA A 50 -6.55 18.00 -10.43
N GLY A 51 -6.01 17.26 -11.41
CA GLY A 51 -4.56 17.20 -11.65
C GLY A 51 -3.80 16.23 -10.75
N HIS A 52 -4.49 15.48 -9.88
CA HIS A 52 -3.86 14.44 -9.07
C HIS A 52 -3.47 13.24 -9.92
N ARG A 53 -2.44 12.51 -9.49
CA ARG A 53 -1.89 11.36 -10.20
C ARG A 53 -1.58 10.24 -9.23
N LEU A 54 -1.75 9.00 -9.66
CA LEU A 54 -1.28 7.81 -8.94
C LEU A 54 0.08 7.41 -9.49
N LEU A 55 1.06 7.29 -8.60
CA LEU A 55 2.40 6.82 -8.89
C LEU A 55 2.54 5.38 -8.39
N LEU A 56 2.89 4.46 -9.28
CA LEU A 56 3.11 3.05 -8.96
C LEU A 56 4.61 2.75 -8.89
N TYR A 57 5.07 2.27 -7.75
CA TYR A 57 6.45 1.86 -7.53
C TYR A 57 6.56 0.36 -7.33
N GLU A 58 7.62 -0.24 -7.86
CA GLU A 58 8.06 -1.59 -7.55
C GLU A 58 9.22 -1.56 -6.56
N ASN A 59 9.12 -2.37 -5.50
CA ASN A 59 10.19 -2.64 -4.57
C ASN A 59 11.11 -3.74 -5.13
N LEU A 60 12.31 -3.34 -5.56
CA LEU A 60 13.31 -4.26 -6.16
C LEU A 60 13.90 -5.23 -5.13
N GLN A 61 13.65 -5.03 -3.84
CA GLN A 61 14.13 -5.85 -2.75
C GLN A 61 12.98 -6.59 -2.03
N ALA A 62 11.86 -6.77 -2.71
CA ALA A 62 10.75 -7.57 -2.21
C ALA A 62 11.18 -9.04 -2.08
N VAL A 63 10.89 -9.62 -0.92
CA VAL A 63 11.08 -11.05 -0.61
C VAL A 63 9.75 -11.61 -0.11
N PRO A 64 9.52 -12.93 -0.15
CA PRO A 64 8.31 -13.51 0.43
C PRO A 64 8.09 -13.03 1.88
N PRO A 65 6.83 -12.76 2.28
CA PRO A 65 6.55 -12.35 3.65
C PRO A 65 7.01 -13.42 4.63
N THR A 66 7.71 -12.99 5.67
CA THR A 66 8.17 -13.85 6.76
C THR A 66 7.50 -13.50 8.09
N ALA A 67 6.64 -12.49 8.10
CA ALA A 67 5.86 -12.13 9.26
C ALA A 67 4.67 -13.09 9.38
N GLU A 68 4.37 -13.54 10.61
CA GLU A 68 3.15 -14.33 10.89
C GLU A 68 1.92 -13.44 10.99
N VAL A 69 2.13 -12.17 11.35
CA VAL A 69 1.07 -11.17 11.53
C VAL A 69 1.42 -9.85 10.85
N TYR A 70 0.42 -9.22 10.25
CA TYR A 70 0.44 -7.84 9.82
C TYR A 70 -0.11 -6.95 10.93
N ARG A 71 0.66 -5.95 11.35
CA ARG A 71 0.27 -5.02 12.42
C ARG A 71 0.07 -3.63 11.86
N VAL A 72 -1.12 -3.08 12.03
CA VAL A 72 -1.46 -1.69 11.71
C VAL A 72 -1.48 -0.91 13.01
N LYS A 73 -0.60 0.08 13.11
CA LYS A 73 -0.50 0.91 14.30
C LYS A 73 -1.67 1.89 14.35
N MET A 74 -2.43 1.90 15.44
CA MET A 74 -3.50 2.87 15.63
C MET A 74 -2.93 4.10 16.35
N MET A 75 -3.16 5.29 15.80
CA MET A 75 -2.63 6.52 16.39
C MET A 75 -3.50 7.07 17.52
N THR A 76 -4.79 6.70 17.55
CA THR A 76 -5.79 7.25 18.46
C THR A 76 -6.38 6.20 19.41
N LEU A 77 -5.96 4.94 19.31
CA LEU A 77 -6.42 3.84 20.15
C LEU A 77 -5.23 3.22 20.87
N ASP A 78 -5.48 2.65 22.05
CA ASP A 78 -4.46 2.01 22.88
C ASP A 78 -4.00 0.66 22.31
N GLU A 79 -4.74 0.12 21.34
CA GLU A 79 -4.46 -1.18 20.74
C GLU A 79 -4.24 -1.09 19.23
N ASP A 80 -3.29 -1.89 18.74
CA ASP A 80 -2.98 -2.01 17.32
C ASP A 80 -3.79 -3.13 16.69
N ILE A 81 -4.22 -2.93 15.44
CA ILE A 81 -4.90 -3.97 14.67
C ILE A 81 -3.86 -5.01 14.23
N THR A 82 -4.08 -6.27 14.58
CA THR A 82 -3.20 -7.38 14.21
C THR A 82 -3.98 -8.39 13.37
N VAL A 83 -3.49 -8.67 12.16
CA VAL A 83 -4.12 -9.58 11.19
C VAL A 83 -3.15 -10.73 10.91
N PRO A 84 -3.55 -12.00 11.09
CA PRO A 84 -2.70 -13.13 10.69
C PRO A 84 -2.41 -13.11 9.19
N MET A 85 -1.15 -13.24 8.79
CA MET A 85 -0.78 -13.22 7.37
C MET A 85 -1.40 -14.37 6.58
N SER A 86 -1.67 -15.50 7.24
CA SER A 86 -2.36 -16.65 6.64
C SER A 86 -3.75 -16.31 6.09
N THR A 87 -4.46 -15.33 6.66
CA THR A 87 -5.80 -14.95 6.17
C THR A 87 -5.75 -14.06 4.93
N MET A 88 -4.59 -13.48 4.61
CA MET A 88 -4.44 -12.53 3.50
C MET A 88 -3.89 -13.19 2.22
N VAL A 89 -3.21 -14.33 2.36
CA VAL A 89 -2.58 -15.04 1.23
C VAL A 89 -3.61 -15.84 0.40
N ASP A 90 -4.77 -16.16 0.95
CA ASP A 90 -5.81 -17.00 0.31
C ASP A 90 -6.87 -16.22 -0.49
N GLY A 91 -6.65 -14.94 -0.79
CA GLY A 91 -7.58 -14.08 -1.55
C GLY A 91 -7.92 -14.52 -2.99
N ALA A 92 -7.41 -15.66 -3.46
CA ALA A 92 -7.70 -16.23 -4.78
C ALA A 92 -8.61 -17.47 -4.75
N SER A 93 -9.11 -17.93 -3.59
CA SER A 93 -9.90 -19.17 -3.52
C SER A 93 -11.09 -19.10 -2.57
N SER A 94 -12.00 -18.15 -2.82
CA SER A 94 -13.35 -18.24 -2.25
C SER A 94 -14.43 -17.67 -3.17
N SER A 95 -14.37 -17.95 -4.48
CA SER A 95 -15.58 -18.04 -5.29
C SER A 95 -16.28 -19.36 -4.96
N ARG A 96 -16.92 -19.43 -3.80
CA ARG A 96 -17.84 -20.51 -3.45
C ARG A 96 -19.08 -20.31 -4.32
N SER A 97 -19.08 -20.90 -5.52
CA SER A 97 -20.28 -21.06 -6.33
C SER A 97 -21.20 -22.02 -5.58
N GLY A 98 -22.09 -21.44 -4.77
CA GLY A 98 -23.36 -22.06 -4.48
C GLY A 98 -24.27 -21.77 -5.66
N ASN A 99 -24.65 -22.80 -6.39
CA ASN A 99 -25.96 -22.80 -7.03
C ASN A 99 -26.57 -24.19 -6.91
N ARG A 100 -27.84 -24.15 -6.49
CA ARG A 100 -28.75 -25.28 -6.29
C ARG A 100 -28.97 -26.07 -7.57
#